data_AF-A0A8T5GSQ3-F1
#
_entry.id   AF-A0A8T5GSQ3-F1
#
_cell.length_a   1.000
_cell.length_b   1.000
_cell.length_c   1.000
_cell.angle_alpha   90.00
_cell.angle_beta   90.00
_cell.angle_gamma   90.00
#
_symmetry.space_group_name_H-M   'P 1'
#
loop_
_entity.id
_entity.type
_entity.pdbx_description
1 polymer ?
#
loop_
_entity_poly.entity_id
_entity_poly.type
_entity_poly.pdbx_seq_one_letter_code
_entity_poly.pdbx_strand_id
1 'polypeptide(L)'
;MSEILYQVKIADATGHTVAQMTKPEIVAKATSAQGTWVFVNDRLVSAEELKTMAFQSTDEFKLMPGLVGGAEPTFTVEIADATGHTTVQMTQAEIAEQATESNGAWVFVDNTMVAAADIAQMDFSDVQKVRMVPPLVGGMASEVC
;
A
#
# COMPACT_ATOMS: atom_id res chain seq x y z
N MET A 1 -1.98 -0.78 41.92
CA MET A 1 -1.59 -1.91 41.07
C MET A 1 -0.31 -1.49 40.38
N SER A 2 0.77 -2.25 40.51
CA SER A 2 2.06 -1.89 39.89
C SER A 2 1.94 -2.07 38.37
N GLU A 3 2.18 -1.00 37.62
CA GLU A 3 2.31 -1.09 36.17
C GLU A 3 3.62 -1.78 35.82
N ILE A 4 3.52 -2.92 35.13
CA ILE A 4 4.70 -3.61 34.60
C ILE A 4 5.03 -2.96 33.26
N LEU A 5 6.21 -2.35 33.19
CA LEU A 5 6.75 -1.74 31.98
C LEU A 5 7.63 -2.76 31.25
N TYR A 6 7.38 -2.91 29.96
CA TYR A 6 8.16 -3.77 29.07
C TYR A 6 8.97 -2.92 28.12
N GLN A 7 10.18 -3.38 27.77
CA GLN A 7 11.03 -2.72 26.81
C GLN A 7 10.63 -3.14 25.39
N VAL A 8 10.31 -2.16 24.55
CA VAL A 8 9.81 -2.38 23.21
C VAL A 8 10.69 -1.63 22.21
N LYS A 9 11.27 -2.37 21.27
CA LYS A 9 12.05 -1.82 20.17
C LYS A 9 11.11 -1.49 19.01
N ILE A 10 10.90 -0.21 18.74
CA ILE A 10 10.11 0.28 17.63
C ILE A 10 11.08 0.61 16.49
N ALA A 11 10.94 -0.04 15.34
CA ALA A 11 11.62 0.43 14.15
C ALA A 11 10.90 1.65 13.58
N ASP A 12 11.69 2.63 13.16
CA ASP A 12 11.25 3.87 12.53
C ASP A 12 12.15 4.14 11.31
N ALA A 13 11.77 5.09 10.44
CA ALA A 13 12.57 5.50 9.28
C ALA A 13 14.00 5.94 9.65
N THR A 14 14.22 6.34 10.90
CA THR A 14 15.52 6.78 11.44
C THR A 14 16.35 5.66 12.08
N GLY A 15 15.81 4.44 12.23
CA GLY A 15 16.48 3.30 12.87
C GLY A 15 15.61 2.61 13.93
N HIS A 16 16.20 2.20 15.05
CA HIS A 16 15.47 1.58 16.17
C HIS A 16 15.36 2.55 17.35
N THR A 17 14.14 2.85 17.76
CA THR A 17 13.86 3.52 19.04
C THR A 17 13.44 2.49 20.08
N VAL A 18 13.87 2.68 21.32
CA VAL A 18 13.46 1.86 22.45
C VAL A 18 12.48 2.66 23.29
N ALA A 19 11.27 2.12 23.46
CA ALA A 19 10.24 2.70 24.31
C ALA A 19 9.86 1.72 25.42
N GLN A 20 9.56 2.24 26.60
CA GLN A 20 8.96 1.45 27.67
C GLN A 20 7.45 1.60 27.60
N MET A 21 6.74 0.48 27.54
CA MET A 21 5.29 0.48 27.34
C MET A 21 4.62 -0.59 28.20
N THR A 22 3.36 -0.36 28.53
CA THR A 22 2.51 -1.37 29.18
C THR A 22 1.96 -2.37 28.16
N LYS A 23 1.56 -3.56 28.61
CA LYS A 23 0.90 -4.56 27.75
C LYS A 23 -0.24 -3.99 26.88
N PRO A 24 -1.22 -3.23 27.40
CA PRO A 24 -2.29 -2.68 26.57
C PRO A 24 -1.77 -1.69 25.52
N GLU A 25 -0.72 -0.92 25.80
CA GLU A 25 -0.12 -0.02 24.82
C GLU A 25 0.59 -0.76 23.68
N ILE A 26 1.29 -1.86 23.99
CA ILE A 26 1.94 -2.72 22.98
C ILE A 26 0.88 -3.30 22.04
N VAL A 27 -0.22 -3.82 22.61
CA VAL A 27 -1.36 -4.36 21.83
C VAL A 27 -2.01 -3.28 20.99
N ALA A 28 -2.19 -2.08 21.54
CA ALA A 28 -2.74 -0.95 20.81
C ALA A 28 -1.84 -0.60 19.61
N LYS A 29 -0.53 -0.44 19.81
CA LYS A 29 0.41 -0.16 18.70
C LYS A 29 0.44 -1.26 17.65
N ALA A 30 0.39 -2.52 18.06
CA ALA A 30 0.30 -3.66 17.14
C ALA A 30 -0.97 -3.64 16.28
N THR A 31 -2.07 -3.10 16.81
CA THR A 31 -3.37 -3.06 16.13
C THR A 31 -3.58 -1.78 15.31
N SER A 32 -3.03 -0.65 15.76
CA SER A 32 -3.30 0.67 15.16
C SER A 32 -2.59 0.91 13.83
N ALA A 33 -1.47 0.26 13.57
CA ALA A 33 -0.73 0.44 12.32
C ALA A 33 -0.93 -0.80 11.44
N GLN A 34 -1.81 -0.68 10.44
CA GLN A 34 -2.02 -1.72 9.41
C GLN A 34 -0.67 -2.20 8.88
N GLY A 35 -0.41 -3.51 8.98
CA GLY A 35 0.84 -4.13 8.54
C GLY A 35 1.97 -4.19 9.58
N THR A 36 1.79 -3.71 10.82
CA THR A 36 2.86 -3.80 11.85
C THR A 36 3.13 -5.24 12.26
N TRP A 37 4.39 -5.65 12.12
CA TRP A 37 4.87 -6.94 12.59
C TRP A 37 5.33 -6.83 14.03
N VAL A 38 4.80 -7.71 14.88
CA VAL A 38 5.19 -7.79 16.29
C VAL A 38 6.05 -9.02 16.47
N PHE A 39 7.26 -8.83 16.98
CA PHE A 39 8.13 -9.92 17.39
C PHE A 39 8.21 -9.97 18.90
N VAL A 40 8.12 -11.18 19.45
CA VAL A 40 8.37 -11.47 20.85
C VAL A 40 9.43 -12.56 20.91
N ASN A 41 10.59 -12.27 21.50
CA ASN A 41 11.73 -13.20 21.54
C ASN A 41 12.09 -13.76 20.15
N ASP A 42 12.17 -12.88 19.15
CA ASP A 42 12.46 -13.20 17.74
C ASP A 42 11.42 -14.07 17.01
N ARG A 43 10.27 -14.35 17.65
CA ARG A 43 9.12 -15.00 17.00
C ARG A 43 8.10 -13.95 16.57
N LEU A 44 7.62 -14.03 15.34
CA LEU A 44 6.48 -13.24 14.87
C LEU A 44 5.19 -13.68 15.57
N VAL A 45 4.47 -12.73 16.15
CA VAL A 45 3.24 -12.94 16.93
C VAL A 45 2.14 -12.03 16.39
N SER A 46 0.93 -12.55 16.23
CA SER A 46 -0.22 -11.75 15.79
C SER A 46 -0.78 -10.87 16.93
N ALA A 47 -1.49 -9.80 16.59
CA ALA A 47 -2.11 -8.93 17.59
C ALA A 47 -3.13 -9.65 18.49
N GLU A 48 -3.74 -10.75 18.02
CA GLU A 48 -4.66 -11.59 18.79
C GLU A 48 -3.92 -12.51 19.77
N GLU A 49 -2.84 -13.17 19.32
CA GLU A 49 -1.99 -14.00 20.18
C GLU A 49 -1.33 -13.14 21.27
N LEU A 50 -0.94 -11.91 20.94
CA LEU A 50 -0.36 -10.94 21.87
C LEU A 50 -1.31 -10.57 23.03
N LYS A 51 -2.64 -10.58 22.82
CA LYS A 51 -3.63 -10.28 23.87
C LYS A 51 -3.68 -11.37 24.92
N THR A 52 -3.69 -12.63 24.49
CA THR A 52 -3.85 -13.80 25.36
C THR A 52 -2.53 -14.30 25.95
N MET A 53 -1.40 -13.98 25.32
CA MET A 53 -0.09 -14.40 25.79
C MET A 53 0.30 -13.78 27.14
N ALA A 54 0.93 -14.58 28.00
CA ALA A 54 1.52 -14.12 29.24
C ALA A 54 2.86 -13.44 28.95
N PHE A 55 3.07 -12.23 29.47
CA PHE A 55 4.32 -11.50 29.29
C PHE A 55 5.21 -11.69 30.52
N GLN A 56 6.50 -11.85 30.27
CA GLN A 56 7.54 -11.88 31.28
C GLN A 56 8.37 -10.60 31.18
N SER A 57 8.94 -10.14 32.30
CA SER A 57 9.81 -8.94 32.30
C SER A 57 11.11 -9.12 31.51
N THR A 58 11.47 -10.36 31.17
CA THR A 58 12.61 -10.72 30.33
C THR A 58 12.30 -10.79 28.84
N ASP A 59 11.02 -10.66 28.46
CA ASP A 59 10.64 -10.76 27.05
C ASP A 59 11.10 -9.54 26.27
N GLU A 60 11.68 -9.79 25.09
CA GLU A 60 12.04 -8.75 24.15
C GLU A 60 10.93 -8.55 23.12
N PHE A 61 10.38 -7.33 23.07
CA PHE A 61 9.36 -6.95 22.09
C PHE A 61 9.99 -6.11 20.99
N LYS A 62 9.72 -6.45 19.72
CA LYS A 62 10.07 -5.61 18.56
C LYS A 62 8.81 -5.31 17.77
N LEU A 63 8.51 -4.04 17.59
CA LEU A 63 7.47 -3.54 16.72
C LEU A 63 8.14 -3.05 15.46
N MET A 64 7.90 -3.73 14.35
CA MET A 64 8.34 -3.30 13.04
C MET A 64 7.12 -2.74 12.31
N PRO A 65 7.08 -1.44 11.96
CA PRO A 65 6.05 -0.97 11.05
C PRO A 65 6.17 -1.83 9.79
N GLY A 66 5.04 -2.23 9.23
CA GLY A 66 5.04 -3.12 8.08
C GLY A 66 5.99 -2.62 7.03
N LEU A 67 6.89 -3.49 6.57
CA LEU A 67 7.61 -3.24 5.34
C LEU A 67 6.53 -2.91 4.31
N VAL A 68 6.60 -1.71 3.73
CA VAL A 68 5.73 -1.20 2.66
C VAL A 68 5.91 -2.02 1.38
N GLY A 69 5.67 -3.33 1.47
CA GLY A 69 5.79 -4.31 0.39
C GLY A 69 4.68 -5.36 0.41
N GLY A 70 3.66 -5.16 1.26
CA GLY A 70 2.44 -5.99 1.26
C GLY A 70 1.22 -5.28 0.66
N ALA A 71 1.28 -3.95 0.47
CA ALA A 71 0.36 -3.28 -0.44
C ALA A 71 0.91 -3.47 -1.85
N GLU A 72 0.08 -3.95 -2.76
CA GLU A 72 0.42 -3.96 -4.17
C GLU A 72 0.93 -2.57 -4.56
N PRO A 73 2.06 -2.46 -5.29
CA PRO A 73 2.62 -1.17 -5.65
C PRO A 73 1.53 -0.36 -6.37
N THR A 74 1.21 0.81 -5.82
CA THR A 74 0.27 1.72 -6.44
C THR A 74 1.03 2.67 -7.34
N PHE A 75 0.51 2.85 -8.54
CA PHE A 75 1.08 3.72 -9.55
C PHE A 75 0.20 4.94 -9.73
N THR A 76 0.85 6.07 -10.01
CA THR A 76 0.15 7.29 -10.36
C THR A 76 -0.29 7.21 -11.82
N VAL A 77 -1.60 7.17 -12.03
CA VAL A 77 -2.24 7.05 -13.33
C VAL A 77 -2.90 8.39 -13.68
N GLU A 78 -2.50 8.98 -14.79
CA GLU A 78 -3.16 10.15 -15.36
C GLU A 78 -4.25 9.69 -16.34
N ILE A 79 -5.52 9.86 -16.00
CA ILE A 79 -6.65 9.59 -16.87
C ILE A 79 -7.03 10.89 -17.57
N ALA A 80 -6.96 10.93 -18.90
CA ALA A 80 -7.40 12.10 -19.64
C ALA A 80 -8.92 12.22 -19.63
N ASP A 81 -9.44 13.35 -19.15
CA ASP A 81 -10.87 13.67 -19.06
C ASP A 81 -11.16 15.06 -19.67
N ALA A 82 -12.43 15.48 -19.64
CA ALA A 82 -12.88 16.76 -20.21
C ALA A 82 -12.19 17.99 -19.59
N THR A 83 -11.64 17.88 -18.37
CA THR A 83 -10.89 18.95 -17.70
C THR A 83 -9.40 18.97 -18.06
N GLY A 84 -8.93 17.97 -18.82
CA GLY A 84 -7.55 17.82 -19.28
C GLY A 84 -6.94 16.49 -18.84
N HIS A 85 -6.85 16.27 -17.52
CA HIS A 85 -6.47 14.98 -16.93
C HIS A 85 -6.76 14.96 -15.42
N THR A 86 -7.15 13.79 -14.94
CA THR A 86 -7.31 13.47 -13.52
C THR A 86 -6.22 12.51 -13.10
N THR A 87 -5.66 12.69 -11.91
CA THR A 87 -4.63 11.79 -11.37
C THR A 87 -5.24 10.86 -10.33
N VAL A 88 -5.06 9.55 -10.49
CA VAL A 88 -5.58 8.51 -9.59
C VAL A 88 -4.44 7.57 -9.21
N GLN A 89 -4.44 7.05 -7.98
CA GLN A 89 -3.52 5.99 -7.57
C GLN A 89 -4.23 4.64 -7.71
N MET A 90 -3.64 3.74 -8.49
CA MET A 90 -4.23 2.44 -8.83
C MET A 90 -3.15 1.36 -8.82
N THR A 91 -3.52 0.13 -8.51
CA THR A 91 -2.65 -1.05 -8.66
C THR A 91 -2.52 -1.44 -10.13
N GLN A 92 -1.51 -2.26 -10.46
CA GLN A 92 -1.32 -2.79 -11.82
C GLN A 92 -2.57 -3.55 -12.32
N ALA A 93 -3.23 -4.30 -11.43
CA ALA A 93 -4.45 -5.04 -11.75
C ALA A 93 -5.61 -4.07 -12.10
N GLU A 94 -5.81 -3.04 -11.28
CA GLU A 94 -6.83 -2.02 -11.52
C GLU A 94 -6.59 -1.27 -12.83
N ILE A 95 -5.32 -0.99 -13.19
CA ILE A 95 -4.98 -0.36 -14.48
C ILE A 95 -5.38 -1.27 -15.64
N ALA A 96 -5.07 -2.57 -15.56
CA ALA A 96 -5.40 -3.55 -16.60
C ALA A 96 -6.93 -3.73 -16.76
N GLU A 97 -7.67 -3.79 -15.65
CA GLU A 97 -9.14 -3.81 -15.66
C GLU A 97 -9.70 -2.53 -16.28
N GLN A 98 -9.29 -1.36 -15.80
CA GLN A 98 -9.76 -0.07 -16.30
C GLN A 98 -9.49 0.09 -17.81
N ALA A 99 -8.33 -0.38 -18.27
CA ALA A 99 -7.95 -0.35 -19.68
C ALA A 99 -8.83 -1.27 -20.54
N THR A 100 -9.23 -2.40 -19.99
CA THR A 100 -10.13 -3.38 -20.63
C THR A 100 -11.57 -2.87 -20.65
N GLU A 101 -12.05 -2.30 -19.53
CA GLU A 101 -13.40 -1.74 -19.40
C GLU A 101 -13.61 -0.52 -20.31
N SER A 102 -12.57 0.29 -20.50
CA SER A 102 -12.64 1.52 -21.32
C SER A 102 -12.64 1.26 -22.84
N ASN A 103 -12.82 0.00 -23.27
CA ASN A 103 -13.11 -0.46 -24.63
C ASN A 103 -12.41 0.32 -25.76
N GLY A 104 -11.07 0.39 -25.70
CA GLY A 104 -10.23 1.08 -26.69
C GLY A 104 -9.44 2.28 -26.17
N ALA A 105 -9.36 2.48 -24.85
CA ALA A 105 -8.45 3.45 -24.26
C ALA A 105 -6.99 3.08 -24.55
N TRP A 106 -6.18 4.09 -24.85
CA TRP A 106 -4.74 3.95 -25.02
C TRP A 106 -4.04 4.13 -23.69
N VAL A 107 -3.30 3.12 -23.27
CA VAL A 107 -2.48 3.18 -22.06
C VAL A 107 -1.04 3.46 -22.47
N PHE A 108 -0.45 4.47 -21.85
CA PHE A 108 0.94 4.85 -22.01
C PHE A 108 1.66 4.58 -20.70
N VAL A 109 2.70 3.75 -20.75
CA VAL A 109 3.63 3.49 -19.65
C VAL A 109 4.96 4.11 -20.04
N ASP A 110 5.44 5.08 -19.25
CA ASP A 110 6.68 5.84 -19.54
C ASP A 110 6.77 6.32 -21.00
N ASN A 111 5.66 6.91 -21.46
CA ASN A 111 5.53 7.48 -22.81
C ASN A 111 5.53 6.45 -23.95
N THR A 112 5.43 5.15 -23.64
CA THR A 112 5.29 4.03 -24.59
C THR A 112 3.87 3.51 -24.53
N MET A 113 3.22 3.35 -25.70
CA MET A 113 1.87 2.79 -25.76
C MET A 113 1.92 1.26 -25.52
N VAL A 114 1.09 0.78 -24.61
CA VAL A 114 1.00 -0.64 -24.23
C VAL A 114 -0.45 -1.09 -24.37
N ALA A 115 -0.68 -2.31 -24.86
CA ALA A 115 -2.01 -2.88 -24.95
C ALA A 115 -2.51 -3.32 -23.57
N ALA A 116 -3.81 -3.16 -23.29
CA ALA A 116 -4.41 -3.53 -22.01
C ALA A 116 -4.09 -4.97 -21.55
N ALA A 117 -4.04 -5.91 -22.49
CA ALA A 117 -3.72 -7.31 -22.23
C ALA A 117 -2.26 -7.55 -21.80
N ASP A 118 -1.33 -6.69 -22.24
CA ASP A 118 0.09 -6.79 -21.93
C ASP A 118 0.45 -6.11 -20.60
N ILE A 119 -0.41 -5.21 -20.10
CA ILE A 119 -0.19 -4.47 -18.84
C ILE A 119 -0.02 -5.43 -17.67
N ALA A 120 -0.84 -6.48 -17.58
CA ALA A 120 -0.78 -7.46 -16.50
C ALA A 120 0.49 -8.34 -16.52
N GLN A 121 1.18 -8.42 -17.67
CA GLN A 121 2.41 -9.19 -17.85
C GLN A 121 3.66 -8.30 -17.89
N MET A 122 3.48 -6.98 -17.88
CA MET A 122 4.58 -6.02 -17.96
C MET A 122 5.25 -5.86 -16.60
N ASP A 123 6.56 -5.58 -16.63
CA ASP A 123 7.32 -5.29 -15.42
C ASP A 123 7.08 -3.83 -15.01
N PHE A 124 6.49 -3.64 -13.83
CA PHE A 124 6.14 -2.34 -13.28
C PHE A 124 7.19 -1.82 -12.26
N SER A 125 8.32 -2.51 -12.11
CA SER A 125 9.33 -2.20 -11.08
C SER A 125 9.98 -0.82 -11.25
N ASP A 126 10.12 -0.35 -12.49
CA ASP A 126 10.75 0.93 -12.85
C ASP A 126 9.76 1.95 -13.45
N VAL A 127 8.45 1.65 -13.40
CA VAL A 127 7.43 2.51 -14.01
C VAL A 127 7.24 3.76 -13.16
N GLN A 128 7.51 4.92 -13.76
CA GLN A 128 7.36 6.21 -13.08
C GLN A 128 6.02 6.86 -13.37
N LYS A 129 5.46 6.62 -14.56
CA LYS A 129 4.27 7.31 -15.02
C LYS A 129 3.40 6.46 -15.93
N VAL A 130 2.14 6.33 -15.55
CA VAL A 130 1.10 5.72 -16.38
C VAL A 130 0.11 6.79 -16.80
N ARG A 131 -0.29 6.80 -18.08
CA ARG A 131 -1.32 7.68 -18.61
C ARG A 131 -2.32 6.88 -19.42
N MET A 132 -3.60 7.04 -19.10
CA MET A 132 -4.70 6.44 -19.84
C MET A 132 -5.42 7.54 -20.61
N VAL A 133 -5.54 7.35 -21.92
CA VAL A 133 -6.22 8.29 -22.81
C VAL A 133 -7.43 7.56 -23.39
N PRO A 134 -8.65 8.08 -23.23
CA PRO A 134 -9.82 7.49 -23.89
C PRO A 134 -9.62 7.54 -25.40
N PRO A 135 -10.27 6.65 -26.17
CA PRO A 135 -10.13 6.66 -27.62
C PRO A 135 -10.45 8.06 -28.16
N LEU A 136 -9.54 8.61 -28.98
CA LEU A 136 -9.77 9.86 -29.69
C LEU A 136 -10.90 9.63 -30.69
N VAL A 137 -12.13 9.90 -30.24
CA VAL A 137 -13.28 10.03 -31.15
C VAL A 137 -13.08 11.31 -31.95
N GLY A 138 -12.52 11.16 -33.15
CA GLY A 138 -12.42 12.24 -34.12
C GLY A 138 -13.83 12.69 -34.53
N GLY A 139 -14.37 13.66 -33.79
CA GLY A 139 -15.61 14.37 -34.09
C GLY A 139 -16.89 13.53 -34.01
N MET A 140 -17.62 13.65 -32.90
CA MET A 140 -19.08 13.71 -32.98
C MET A 140 -19.55 14.97 -32.29
N ALA A 141 -20.45 15.66 -32.98
CA ALA A 141 -20.97 16.96 -32.66
C ALA A 141 -21.70 16.99 -31.32
N SER A 142 -21.76 18.19 -30.76
CA SER A 142 -22.84 18.68 -29.90
C SER A 142 -24.17 17.94 -30.09
N GLU A 143 -24.69 17.32 -29.03
CA GLU A 143 -26.13 17.13 -28.81
C GLU A 143 -26.39 17.37 -27.32
N VAL A 144 -26.56 18.64 -26.94
CA VAL A 144 -27.88 19.16 -26.53
C VAL A 144 -29.00 18.68 -27.44
N CYS A 145 -29.87 17.82 -26.90
CA CYS A 145 -31.27 17.69 -27.28
C CYS A 145 -32.12 17.59 -26.00
#